data_AF-A0A8H6CPZ6-F1
#
_entry.id   AF-A0A8H6CPZ6-F1
#
_cell.length_a   1.000
_cell.length_b   1.000
_cell.length_c   1.000
_cell.angle_alpha   90.00
_cell.angle_beta   90.00
_cell.angle_gamma   90.00
#
_symmetry.space_group_name_H-M   'P 1'
#
loop_
_entity.id
_entity.type
_entity.pdbx_description
1 polymer ?
#
loop_
_entity_poly.entity_id
_entity_poly.type
_entity_poly.pdbx_seq_one_letter_code
_entity_poly.pdbx_strand_id
1 'polypeptide(L)'
;MMTLNYHLCRKRQPSPILTLRLLVFVLFPTTPALSINSSLSTLLGDSLGVNCRGSVLCPAYLEAFPPDYIGTFIKITSGSITDCPPDFLCGPMNDTDIYLPNDHIVCLPIGRSFLGGICAFTQGNNLPTTGVDGALIKRKLQELRGHGCHVCGSVPLSGDNDPSKEGILTVNYIGGLACKGLCPSKHYTALLQLAANMSWLGVINSTLFES
;
A
#
# COMPACT_ATOMS: atom_id res chain seq x y z
N MET A 1 -23.47 27.76 29.02
CA MET A 1 -24.50 27.23 28.09
C MET A 1 -23.95 27.34 26.68
N MET A 2 -23.35 26.26 26.17
CA MET A 2 -22.94 26.11 24.77
C MET A 2 -23.19 24.66 24.40
N THR A 3 -24.20 24.44 23.57
CA THR A 3 -24.65 23.15 23.07
C THR A 3 -23.88 22.83 21.79
N LEU A 4 -23.06 21.77 21.81
CA LEU A 4 -22.43 21.22 20.61
C LEU A 4 -23.35 20.14 20.01
N ASN A 5 -23.97 20.46 18.86
CA ASN A 5 -24.77 19.54 18.06
C ASN A 5 -23.85 18.77 17.11
N TYR A 6 -23.66 17.46 17.33
CA TYR A 6 -23.08 16.57 16.34
C TYR A 6 -24.19 15.96 15.49
N HIS A 7 -24.31 16.41 14.24
CA HIS A 7 -25.16 15.80 13.23
C HIS A 7 -24.55 14.47 12.75
N LEU A 8 -25.16 13.37 13.18
CA LEU A 8 -24.98 12.03 12.62
C LEU A 8 -25.49 11.99 11.17
N CYS A 9 -24.61 11.96 10.18
CA CYS A 9 -24.99 11.63 8.80
C CYS A 9 -24.97 10.12 8.60
N ARG A 10 -26.09 9.47 8.92
CA ARG A 10 -26.38 8.06 8.63
C ARG A 10 -27.05 7.98 7.27
N LYS A 11 -26.34 7.59 6.21
CA LYS A 11 -26.98 7.14 4.96
C LYS A 11 -27.02 5.61 4.92
N ARG A 12 -28.22 5.06 5.13
CA ARG A 12 -28.61 3.71 4.71
C ARG A 12 -28.43 3.59 3.19
N GLN A 13 -27.66 2.62 2.74
CA GLN A 13 -27.76 2.15 1.35
C GLN A 13 -28.74 0.97 1.27
N PRO A 14 -29.62 0.93 0.24
CA PRO A 14 -30.56 -0.15 0.02
C PRO A 14 -29.89 -1.38 -0.60
N SER A 15 -30.36 -2.57 -0.19
CA SER A 15 -29.96 -3.89 -0.69
C SER A 15 -30.18 -4.04 -2.20
N PRO A 16 -29.26 -4.67 -2.95
CA PRO A 16 -29.52 -4.99 -4.35
C PRO A 16 -30.47 -6.19 -4.47
N ILE A 17 -31.44 -6.02 -5.35
CA ILE A 17 -32.48 -6.97 -5.74
C ILE A 17 -31.84 -8.16 -6.47
N LEU A 18 -32.23 -9.36 -6.01
CA LEU A 18 -31.92 -10.68 -6.57
C LEU A 18 -32.39 -10.76 -8.04
N THR A 19 -31.46 -10.71 -8.98
CA THR A 19 -31.76 -10.89 -10.42
C THR A 19 -31.43 -12.32 -10.84
N LEU A 20 -32.50 -13.08 -11.11
CA LEU A 20 -32.47 -14.44 -11.66
C LEU A 20 -31.84 -14.43 -13.06
N ARG A 21 -30.59 -14.91 -13.18
CA ARG A 21 -29.95 -15.10 -14.49
C ARG A 21 -30.34 -16.45 -15.09
N LEU A 22 -31.07 -16.38 -16.19
CA LEU A 22 -31.41 -17.48 -17.09
C LEU A 22 -30.11 -18.04 -17.71
N LEU A 23 -29.82 -19.32 -17.43
CA LEU A 23 -28.68 -20.05 -17.99
C LEU A 23 -29.03 -20.50 -19.42
N VAL A 24 -28.56 -19.74 -20.42
CA VAL A 24 -28.59 -20.17 -21.82
C VAL A 24 -27.37 -21.03 -22.07
N PHE A 25 -27.56 -22.35 -22.21
CA PHE A 25 -26.54 -23.27 -22.68
C PHE A 25 -26.29 -23.03 -24.17
N VAL A 26 -25.18 -22.35 -24.49
CA VAL A 26 -24.66 -22.27 -25.85
C VAL A 26 -23.77 -23.48 -26.08
N LEU A 27 -24.25 -24.42 -26.89
CA LEU A 27 -23.47 -25.56 -27.39
C LEU A 27 -22.40 -25.03 -28.36
N PHE A 28 -21.14 -25.10 -27.96
CA PHE A 28 -20.00 -24.77 -28.82
C PHE A 28 -19.68 -25.96 -29.75
N PRO A 29 -19.58 -25.77 -31.08
CA PRO A 29 -19.05 -26.80 -31.97
C PRO A 29 -17.53 -26.94 -31.78
N THR A 30 -17.09 -28.19 -31.62
CA THR A 30 -15.68 -28.59 -31.48
C THR A 30 -14.95 -28.38 -32.81
N THR A 31 -14.00 -27.44 -32.86
CA THR A 31 -13.00 -27.35 -33.94
C THR A 31 -11.66 -27.95 -33.49
N PRO A 32 -10.95 -28.66 -34.38
CA PRO A 32 -9.70 -29.35 -34.04
C PRO A 32 -8.54 -28.37 -33.77
N ALA A 33 -7.71 -28.75 -32.81
CA ALA A 33 -6.52 -28.03 -32.39
C ALA A 33 -5.48 -27.94 -33.52
N LEU A 34 -5.11 -26.72 -33.91
CA LEU A 34 -3.86 -26.48 -34.65
C LEU A 34 -2.70 -26.49 -33.66
N SER A 35 -1.72 -27.36 -33.92
CA SER A 35 -0.44 -27.41 -33.24
C SER A 35 0.40 -26.18 -33.61
N ILE A 36 0.62 -25.28 -32.67
CA ILE A 36 1.68 -24.28 -32.78
C ILE A 36 2.96 -24.84 -32.16
N ASN A 37 3.98 -24.94 -33.01
CA ASN A 37 5.35 -25.30 -32.64
C ASN A 37 5.82 -24.40 -31.49
N SER A 38 6.09 -24.98 -30.33
CA SER A 38 6.79 -24.33 -29.24
C SER A 38 8.27 -24.23 -29.60
N SER A 39 8.64 -23.14 -30.25
CA SER A 39 10.05 -22.79 -30.44
C SER A 39 10.20 -21.30 -30.23
N LEU A 40 11.15 -20.96 -29.35
CA LEU A 40 11.76 -19.65 -29.15
C LEU A 40 11.10 -18.73 -28.10
N SER A 41 11.33 -19.06 -26.82
CA SER A 41 11.37 -18.06 -25.74
C SER A 41 12.82 -17.93 -25.27
N THR A 42 13.65 -17.25 -26.05
CA THR A 42 14.99 -16.80 -25.64
C THR A 42 15.33 -15.53 -26.41
N LEU A 43 14.68 -14.43 -26.02
CA LEU A 43 15.16 -13.05 -26.15
C LEU A 43 14.09 -12.15 -25.52
N LEU A 44 14.50 -11.03 -24.94
CA LEU A 44 13.74 -10.14 -24.04
C LEU A 44 13.91 -10.56 -22.57
N GLY A 45 15.00 -10.08 -21.97
CA GLY A 45 14.95 -9.78 -20.55
C GLY A 45 13.80 -8.79 -20.38
N ASP A 46 12.68 -9.27 -19.84
CA ASP A 46 11.54 -8.43 -19.52
C ASP A 46 12.00 -7.40 -18.50
N SER A 47 12.36 -6.21 -18.99
CA SER A 47 12.24 -5.00 -18.23
C SER A 47 10.77 -4.90 -17.82
N LEU A 48 10.43 -5.48 -16.67
CA LEU A 48 9.04 -5.64 -16.21
C LEU A 48 8.31 -4.30 -16.09
N GLY A 49 9.06 -3.19 -16.05
CA GLY A 49 8.54 -1.83 -16.04
C GLY A 49 7.61 -1.55 -14.87
N VAL A 50 6.79 -0.51 -15.01
CA VAL A 50 5.67 -0.22 -14.12
C VAL A 50 4.66 -1.36 -14.18
N ASN A 51 4.27 -1.88 -13.02
CA ASN A 51 3.34 -2.99 -12.91
C ASN A 51 2.66 -3.03 -11.54
N CYS A 52 1.53 -3.74 -11.42
CA CYS A 52 0.77 -3.86 -10.18
C CYS A 52 0.97 -5.20 -9.45
N ARG A 53 2.13 -5.86 -9.64
CA ARG A 53 2.43 -7.12 -8.96
C ARG A 53 2.77 -6.84 -7.49
N GLY A 54 2.46 -7.80 -6.64
CA GLY A 54 2.73 -7.72 -5.22
C GLY A 54 2.48 -9.05 -4.52
N SER A 55 2.65 -9.04 -3.21
CA SER A 55 2.34 -10.18 -2.34
C SER A 55 0.86 -10.57 -2.45
N VAL A 56 0.57 -11.85 -2.21
CA VAL A 56 -0.82 -12.32 -1.97
C VAL A 56 -1.46 -11.68 -0.73
N LEU A 57 -0.66 -10.99 0.09
CA LEU A 57 -1.11 -10.20 1.22
C LEU A 57 -1.39 -8.73 0.86
N CYS A 58 -1.11 -8.30 -0.37
CA CYS A 58 -1.53 -6.99 -0.85
C CYS A 58 -3.06 -6.85 -0.83
N PRO A 59 -3.86 -7.81 -1.32
CA PRO A 59 -5.30 -7.75 -1.19
C PRO A 59 -5.81 -8.04 0.24
N ALA A 60 -4.93 -8.34 1.22
CA ALA A 60 -5.35 -8.98 2.45
C ALA A 60 -6.13 -7.99 3.33
N TYR A 61 -7.46 -7.99 3.19
CA TYR A 61 -8.42 -8.82 3.92
C TYR A 61 -8.54 -8.34 5.37
N LEU A 62 -9.77 -7.90 5.70
CA LEU A 62 -10.29 -7.55 7.03
C LEU A 62 -10.19 -6.04 7.40
N GLU A 63 -11.15 -5.30 6.87
CA GLU A 63 -11.88 -4.17 7.49
C GLU A 63 -11.11 -3.15 8.35
N ALA A 64 -10.86 -1.95 7.76
CA ALA A 64 -10.94 -0.61 8.38
C ALA A 64 -10.42 0.52 7.45
N PHE A 65 -9.58 0.19 6.45
CA PHE A 65 -8.92 1.15 5.56
C PHE A 65 -9.28 0.93 4.08
N PRO A 66 -9.24 1.97 3.22
CA PRO A 66 -9.62 1.86 1.83
C PRO A 66 -8.69 0.89 1.06
N PRO A 67 -9.20 0.18 0.03
CA PRO A 67 -8.43 -0.75 -0.82
C PRO A 67 -7.43 -0.02 -1.74
N ASP A 68 -6.97 1.15 -1.33
CA ASP A 68 -6.31 2.14 -2.13
C ASP A 68 -5.14 2.75 -1.35
N TYR A 69 -4.18 1.89 -1.06
CA TYR A 69 -2.98 2.23 -0.32
C TYR A 69 -2.12 3.23 -1.09
N ILE A 70 -1.97 3.06 -2.39
CA ILE A 70 -1.16 3.95 -3.24
C ILE A 70 -1.80 5.35 -3.26
N GLY A 71 -3.13 5.45 -3.43
CA GLY A 71 -3.83 6.72 -3.32
C GLY A 71 -3.72 7.37 -1.94
N THR A 72 -3.71 6.56 -0.88
CA THR A 72 -3.53 7.06 0.48
C THR A 72 -2.10 7.56 0.72
N PHE A 73 -1.08 6.85 0.22
CA PHE A 73 0.31 7.30 0.27
C PHE A 73 0.52 8.61 -0.46
N ILE A 74 -0.12 8.80 -1.63
CA ILE A 74 -0.11 10.06 -2.33
C ILE A 74 -0.64 11.19 -1.43
N LYS A 75 -1.79 10.99 -0.78
CA LYS A 75 -2.38 12.00 0.11
C LYS A 75 -1.55 12.29 1.35
N ILE A 76 -0.94 11.26 1.94
CA ILE A 76 -0.02 11.40 3.08
C ILE A 76 1.19 12.22 2.64
N THR A 77 1.89 11.79 1.60
CA THR A 77 3.12 12.43 1.12
C THR A 77 2.90 13.84 0.57
N SER A 78 1.72 14.14 0.01
CA SER A 78 1.36 15.50 -0.42
C SER A 78 0.93 16.42 0.73
N GLY A 79 0.76 15.91 1.94
CA GLY A 79 0.21 16.67 3.07
C GLY A 79 -1.30 16.95 2.94
N SER A 80 -2.02 16.24 2.06
CA SER A 80 -3.49 16.32 1.99
C SER A 80 -4.18 15.60 3.16
N ILE A 81 -3.43 14.78 3.89
CA ILE A 81 -3.81 14.25 5.20
C ILE A 81 -2.82 14.83 6.21
N THR A 82 -3.31 15.70 7.08
CA THR A 82 -2.54 16.32 8.17
C THR A 82 -2.96 15.80 9.55
N ASP A 83 -4.20 15.32 9.66
CA ASP A 83 -4.78 14.85 10.92
C ASP A 83 -4.57 13.35 11.04
N CYS A 84 -3.35 12.96 11.42
CA CYS A 84 -3.07 11.56 11.73
C CYS A 84 -3.26 11.27 13.21
N PRO A 85 -3.58 10.01 13.55
CA PRO A 85 -3.50 9.56 14.92
C PRO A 85 -2.15 9.95 15.53
N PRO A 86 -2.10 10.30 16.83
CA PRO A 86 -0.88 10.79 17.50
C PRO A 86 0.31 9.82 17.36
N ASP A 87 0.04 8.55 17.11
CA ASP A 87 1.03 7.48 16.96
C ASP A 87 1.58 7.32 15.53
N PHE A 88 1.03 8.06 14.56
CA PHE A 88 1.38 7.96 13.14
C PHE A 88 2.04 9.25 12.67
N LEU A 89 3.29 9.15 12.19
CA LEU A 89 3.94 10.27 11.55
C LEU A 89 3.36 10.46 10.15
N CYS A 90 2.57 11.51 9.95
CA CYS A 90 2.18 11.97 8.63
C CYS A 90 2.33 13.49 8.52
N GLY A 91 2.23 13.95 7.29
CA GLY A 91 2.47 15.32 6.91
C GLY A 91 3.10 15.33 5.52
N PRO A 92 3.23 16.51 4.90
CA PRO A 92 3.88 16.60 3.61
C PRO A 92 5.31 16.06 3.75
N MET A 93 5.63 15.07 2.93
CA MET A 93 7.02 14.66 2.70
C MET A 93 7.75 15.87 2.12
N ASN A 94 8.95 16.20 2.60
CA ASN A 94 9.73 17.26 1.99
C ASN A 94 10.36 16.73 0.70
N ASP A 95 10.33 17.55 -0.36
CA ASP A 95 10.83 17.20 -1.68
C ASP A 95 12.34 16.94 -1.67
N THR A 96 13.08 17.54 -0.72
CA THR A 96 14.54 17.40 -0.58
C THR A 96 14.97 16.32 0.40
N ASP A 97 14.04 15.65 1.09
CA ASP A 97 14.39 14.56 2.00
C ASP A 97 14.98 13.40 1.21
N ILE A 98 16.07 12.84 1.71
CA ILE A 98 16.80 11.74 1.06
C ILE A 98 16.44 10.42 1.74
N TYR A 99 15.96 9.47 0.95
CA TYR A 99 15.65 8.11 1.37
C TYR A 99 16.68 7.14 0.81
N LEU A 100 17.30 6.37 1.69
CA LEU A 100 18.34 5.41 1.33
C LEU A 100 17.74 4.12 0.76
N PRO A 101 18.56 3.29 0.08
CA PRO A 101 18.15 1.97 -0.38
C PRO A 101 17.46 1.15 0.71
N ASN A 102 16.27 0.62 0.40
CA ASN A 102 15.42 -0.19 1.30
C ASN A 102 14.83 0.55 2.50
N ASP A 103 14.93 1.88 2.57
CA ASP A 103 14.17 2.63 3.57
C ASP A 103 12.67 2.39 3.35
N HIS A 104 11.97 2.10 4.44
CA HIS A 104 10.51 2.08 4.44
C HIS A 104 10.02 3.53 4.58
N ILE A 105 9.58 4.08 3.45
CA ILE A 105 9.35 5.52 3.27
C ILE A 105 7.97 5.94 3.78
N VAL A 106 6.92 5.22 3.40
CA VAL A 106 5.56 5.42 3.91
C VAL A 106 4.93 4.07 4.08
N CYS A 107 4.34 3.81 5.25
CA CYS A 107 3.71 2.52 5.55
C CYS A 107 2.37 2.70 6.23
N LEU A 108 1.41 1.87 5.86
CA LEU A 108 0.15 1.70 6.55
C LEU A 108 0.08 0.27 7.10
N PRO A 109 -0.03 0.09 8.43
CA PRO A 109 -0.14 -1.23 9.03
C PRO A 109 -1.43 -1.92 8.59
N ILE A 110 -1.38 -3.26 8.47
CA ILE A 110 -2.56 -4.08 8.19
C ILE A 110 -2.88 -4.95 9.41
N GLY A 111 -4.16 -4.99 9.78
CA GLY A 111 -4.67 -5.78 10.90
C GLY A 111 -4.37 -5.18 12.27
N ARG A 112 -4.92 -5.83 13.32
CA ARG A 112 -4.80 -5.36 14.72
C ARG A 112 -3.46 -5.63 15.37
N SER A 113 -2.64 -6.51 14.79
CA SER A 113 -1.40 -6.97 15.42
C SER A 113 -0.15 -6.22 14.97
N PHE A 114 -0.24 -5.23 14.07
CA PHE A 114 0.89 -4.40 13.57
C PHE A 114 2.14 -5.18 13.14
N LEU A 115 2.03 -6.50 12.94
CA LEU A 115 3.12 -7.40 12.54
C LEU A 115 3.55 -7.17 11.07
N GLY A 116 2.86 -6.30 10.35
CA GLY A 116 3.21 -5.91 9.01
C GLY A 116 2.31 -4.81 8.48
N GLY A 117 2.59 -4.38 7.26
CA GLY A 117 1.84 -3.35 6.58
C GLY A 117 2.15 -3.29 5.11
N ILE A 118 1.34 -2.52 4.38
CA ILE A 118 1.72 -2.10 3.04
C ILE A 118 2.71 -0.95 3.22
N CYS A 119 3.83 -1.02 2.53
CA CYS A 119 4.89 -0.03 2.57
C CYS A 119 5.33 0.35 1.16
N ALA A 120 5.68 1.62 0.97
CA ALA A 120 6.50 2.06 -0.15
C ALA A 120 7.98 2.08 0.27
N PHE A 121 8.84 1.48 -0.55
CA PHE A 121 10.29 1.40 -0.31
C PHE A 121 11.04 1.22 -1.64
N THR A 122 12.30 1.61 -1.67
CA THR A 122 13.16 1.40 -2.84
C THR A 122 13.85 0.04 -2.76
N GLN A 123 13.98 -0.65 -3.89
CA GLN A 123 14.73 -1.91 -3.98
C GLN A 123 15.41 -2.06 -5.36
N GLY A 124 16.29 -3.05 -5.50
CA GLY A 124 17.02 -3.34 -6.74
C GLY A 124 18.53 -3.16 -6.62
N ASN A 125 19.27 -3.76 -7.57
CA ASN A 125 20.73 -3.87 -7.48
C ASN A 125 21.50 -2.60 -7.85
N ASN A 126 20.85 -1.67 -8.55
CA ASN A 126 21.48 -0.45 -9.09
C ASN A 126 20.88 0.82 -8.47
N LEU A 127 20.41 0.73 -7.22
CA LEU A 127 19.94 1.89 -6.49
C LEU A 127 21.08 2.90 -6.27
N PRO A 128 20.83 4.21 -6.42
CA PRO A 128 21.78 5.24 -6.04
C PRO A 128 22.15 5.11 -4.55
N THR A 129 23.46 4.97 -4.26
CA THR A 129 23.95 4.88 -2.86
C THR A 129 23.75 6.18 -2.09
N THR A 130 23.62 7.30 -2.80
CA THR A 130 23.26 8.61 -2.25
C THR A 130 21.79 8.71 -1.85
N GLY A 131 20.97 7.70 -2.15
CA GLY A 131 19.53 7.73 -1.93
C GLY A 131 18.75 8.43 -3.04
N VAL A 132 17.44 8.52 -2.84
CA VAL A 132 16.48 9.17 -3.72
C VAL A 132 15.73 10.27 -2.96
N ASP A 133 15.44 11.37 -3.65
CA ASP A 133 14.74 12.50 -3.05
C ASP A 133 13.21 12.26 -2.95
N GLY A 134 12.57 12.96 -2.03
CA GLY A 134 11.13 12.88 -1.79
C GLY A 134 10.29 13.29 -3.02
N ALA A 135 10.77 14.22 -3.84
CA ALA A 135 10.08 14.63 -5.06
C ALA A 135 9.96 13.48 -6.08
N LEU A 136 11.04 12.71 -6.26
CA LEU A 136 11.06 11.50 -7.08
C LEU A 136 10.10 10.45 -6.52
N ILE A 137 10.10 10.21 -5.20
CA ILE A 137 9.16 9.28 -4.56
C ILE A 137 7.69 9.66 -4.83
N LYS A 138 7.32 10.92 -4.59
CA LYS A 138 5.96 11.40 -4.87
C LYS A 138 5.55 11.19 -6.32
N ARG A 139 6.44 11.55 -7.27
CA ARG A 139 6.20 11.37 -8.70
C ARG A 139 6.00 9.89 -9.05
N LYS A 140 6.79 8.99 -8.48
CA LYS A 140 6.71 7.55 -8.75
C LYS A 140 5.47 6.90 -8.12
N LEU A 141 5.01 7.37 -6.97
CA LEU A 141 3.69 6.99 -6.42
C LEU A 141 2.55 7.42 -7.36
N GLN A 142 2.61 8.63 -7.92
CA GLN A 142 1.64 9.09 -8.92
C GLN A 142 1.70 8.25 -10.21
N GLU A 143 2.89 7.84 -10.64
CA GLU A 143 3.06 6.98 -11.83
C GLU A 143 2.42 5.60 -11.62
N LEU A 144 2.65 4.96 -10.48
CA LEU A 144 1.96 3.70 -10.11
C LEU A 144 0.44 3.86 -10.12
N ARG A 145 -0.04 4.96 -9.55
CA ARG A 145 -1.47 5.27 -9.48
C ARG A 145 -2.07 5.49 -10.87
N GLY A 146 -1.39 6.27 -11.70
CA GLY A 146 -1.77 6.55 -13.08
C GLY A 146 -1.75 5.29 -13.96
N HIS A 147 -0.91 4.32 -13.63
CA HIS A 147 -0.88 3.00 -14.25
C HIS A 147 -2.05 2.07 -13.80
N GLY A 148 -2.85 2.48 -12.82
CA GLY A 148 -3.98 1.71 -12.31
C GLY A 148 -3.65 0.83 -11.11
N CYS A 149 -2.47 0.96 -10.51
CA CYS A 149 -2.15 0.25 -9.28
C CYS A 149 -2.80 0.96 -8.08
N HIS A 150 -3.62 0.24 -7.32
CA HIS A 150 -4.36 0.79 -6.17
C HIS A 150 -3.75 0.35 -4.83
N VAL A 151 -3.30 -0.90 -4.77
CA VAL A 151 -2.83 -1.51 -3.52
C VAL A 151 -1.32 -1.70 -3.52
N CYS A 152 -0.81 -2.41 -4.52
CA CYS A 152 0.60 -2.75 -4.65
C CYS A 152 1.05 -2.60 -6.10
N GLY A 153 2.35 -2.49 -6.27
CA GLY A 153 3.00 -2.38 -7.57
C GLY A 153 4.44 -1.92 -7.44
N SER A 154 5.15 -1.95 -8.56
CA SER A 154 6.52 -1.45 -8.66
C SER A 154 6.66 -0.55 -9.88
N VAL A 155 7.53 0.45 -9.79
CA VAL A 155 7.84 1.38 -10.87
C VAL A 155 9.35 1.65 -10.88
N PRO A 156 10.02 1.58 -12.05
CA PRO A 156 11.42 1.97 -12.18
C PRO A 156 11.66 3.39 -11.70
N LEU A 157 12.76 3.61 -10.99
CA LEU A 157 13.16 4.95 -10.55
C LEU A 157 13.64 5.78 -11.74
N SER A 158 14.22 5.11 -12.75
CA SER A 158 14.59 5.73 -14.01
C SER A 158 13.37 6.25 -14.78
N GLY A 159 13.61 7.21 -15.68
CA GLY A 159 12.56 7.80 -16.53
C GLY A 159 12.15 6.95 -17.73
N ASP A 160 12.84 5.84 -17.99
CA ASP A 160 12.72 5.03 -19.21
C ASP A 160 12.11 3.64 -18.96
N ASN A 161 11.45 3.46 -17.81
CA ASN A 161 10.75 2.25 -17.45
C ASN A 161 11.66 1.00 -17.39
N ASP A 162 12.96 1.18 -17.13
CA ASP A 162 13.95 0.12 -16.99
C ASP A 162 14.39 -0.09 -15.52
N PRO A 163 13.93 -1.17 -14.85
CA PRO A 163 14.26 -1.42 -13.45
C PRO A 163 15.75 -1.74 -13.23
N SER A 164 16.50 -2.05 -14.30
CA SER A 164 17.92 -2.39 -14.21
C SER A 164 18.83 -1.16 -14.10
N LYS A 165 18.35 0.07 -14.27
CA LYS A 165 19.21 1.26 -14.27
C LYS A 165 19.39 1.92 -12.90
N GLU A 166 18.28 2.28 -12.27
CA GLU A 166 18.29 3.06 -11.02
C GLU A 166 17.52 2.34 -9.89
N GLY A 167 17.17 1.07 -10.09
CA GLY A 167 16.30 0.33 -9.19
C GLY A 167 14.82 0.69 -9.36
N ILE A 168 14.00 0.31 -8.39
CA ILE A 168 12.54 0.44 -8.43
C ILE A 168 12.00 1.00 -7.11
N LEU A 169 10.96 1.83 -7.19
CA LEU A 169 10.06 2.08 -6.07
C LEU A 169 9.03 0.95 -6.05
N THR A 170 8.87 0.30 -4.90
CA THR A 170 7.92 -0.80 -4.71
C THR A 170 6.95 -0.47 -3.60
N VAL A 171 5.67 -0.72 -3.85
CA VAL A 171 4.60 -0.74 -2.86
C VAL A 171 4.19 -2.21 -2.67
N ASN A 172 4.48 -2.77 -1.50
CA ASN A 172 4.20 -4.17 -1.20
C ASN A 172 3.97 -4.40 0.31
N TYR A 173 3.43 -5.57 0.66
CA TYR A 173 3.36 -6.03 2.04
C TYR A 173 4.75 -6.34 2.60
N ILE A 174 5.01 -5.90 3.83
CA ILE A 174 6.21 -6.22 4.62
C ILE A 174 5.80 -6.72 6.01
N GLY A 175 6.35 -7.85 6.45
CA GLY A 175 6.09 -8.49 7.75
C GLY A 175 6.90 -7.94 8.93
N GLY A 176 7.31 -6.67 8.88
CA GLY A 176 8.11 -6.01 9.90
C GLY A 176 8.41 -4.57 9.55
N LEU A 177 7.86 -3.62 10.30
CA LEU A 177 7.96 -2.20 9.99
C LEU A 177 9.29 -1.61 10.49
N ALA A 178 10.27 -1.46 9.59
CA ALA A 178 11.50 -0.71 9.83
C ALA A 178 11.40 0.73 9.28
N CYS A 179 10.41 1.50 9.74
CA CYS A 179 10.11 2.82 9.18
C CYS A 179 11.24 3.86 9.39
N LYS A 180 11.50 4.63 8.34
CA LYS A 180 12.37 5.81 8.33
C LYS A 180 11.66 7.11 7.91
N GLY A 181 10.53 7.00 7.19
CA GLY A 181 9.71 8.15 6.80
C GLY A 181 8.37 8.24 7.52
N LEU A 182 7.29 8.44 6.77
CA LEU A 182 5.93 8.69 7.26
C LEU A 182 5.22 7.38 7.62
N CYS A 183 5.41 6.87 8.84
CA CYS A 183 4.71 5.70 9.35
C CYS A 183 4.47 5.75 10.88
N PRO A 184 3.81 4.74 11.48
CA PRO A 184 3.71 4.64 12.93
C PRO A 184 5.09 4.63 13.61
N SER A 185 5.21 5.29 14.76
CA SER A 185 6.48 5.35 15.49
C SER A 185 6.92 3.96 15.99
N LYS A 186 8.23 3.69 16.03
CA LYS A 186 8.78 2.43 16.60
C LYS A 186 8.38 2.24 18.07
N HIS A 187 8.20 3.34 18.82
CA HIS A 187 7.78 3.30 20.22
C HIS A 187 6.34 2.78 20.39
N TYR A 188 5.46 3.07 19.42
CA TYR A 188 4.09 2.56 19.42
C TYR A 188 4.03 1.04 19.22
N THR A 189 4.84 0.48 18.33
CA THR A 189 4.89 -0.98 18.13
C THR A 189 5.31 -1.73 19.41
N ALA A 190 6.20 -1.15 20.22
CA ALA A 190 6.62 -1.73 21.49
C ALA A 190 5.53 -1.59 22.58
N LEU A 191 4.89 -0.42 22.69
CA LEU A 191 3.84 -0.17 23.68
C LEU A 191 2.56 -0.99 23.42
N LEU A 192 2.17 -1.18 22.15
CA LEU A 192 1.03 -2.03 21.82
C LEU A 192 1.33 -3.53 21.95
N GLN A 193 2.55 -3.98 21.66
CA GLN A 193 2.93 -5.37 21.94
C GLN A 193 2.83 -5.64 23.45
N LEU A 194 3.24 -4.67 24.28
CA LEU A 194 3.05 -4.72 25.73
C LEU A 194 1.56 -4.69 26.11
N ALA A 195 0.76 -3.80 25.52
CA ALA A 195 -0.68 -3.72 25.79
C ALA A 195 -1.45 -4.98 25.34
N ALA A 196 -1.08 -5.58 24.21
CA ALA A 196 -1.64 -6.85 23.73
C ALA A 196 -1.24 -8.02 24.66
N ASN A 197 0.00 -8.03 25.14
CA ASN A 197 0.46 -8.99 26.17
C ASN A 197 -0.26 -8.77 27.52
N MET A 198 -0.67 -7.53 27.84
CA MET A 198 -1.44 -7.20 29.05
C MET A 198 -2.95 -7.40 28.91
N SER A 199 -3.49 -7.39 27.69
CA SER A 199 -4.91 -7.64 27.43
C SER A 199 -5.32 -9.10 27.74
N TRP A 200 -4.36 -10.03 27.69
CA TRP A 200 -4.52 -11.40 28.21
C TRP A 200 -4.56 -11.48 29.74
N LEU A 201 -4.16 -10.43 30.46
CA LEU A 201 -4.17 -10.34 31.92
C LEU A 201 -5.34 -9.48 32.47
N GLY A 202 -6.25 -8.99 31.61
CA GLY A 202 -7.47 -8.30 32.05
C GLY A 202 -7.26 -6.92 32.68
N VAL A 203 -6.12 -6.26 32.42
CA VAL A 203 -5.84 -4.92 32.99
C VAL A 203 -5.50 -3.94 31.87
N ILE A 204 -6.52 -3.24 31.36
CA ILE A 204 -6.45 -1.79 31.09
C ILE A 204 -7.87 -1.23 30.91
N ASN A 205 -8.19 -0.24 31.74
CA ASN A 205 -9.36 0.64 31.60
C ASN A 205 -9.04 1.70 30.54
N SER A 206 -9.98 1.98 29.65
CA SER A 206 -9.81 2.72 28.39
C SER A 206 -9.66 4.25 28.54
N THR A 207 -9.08 4.75 29.63
CA THR A 207 -9.04 6.20 29.96
C THR A 207 -7.64 6.84 29.89
N LEU A 208 -6.65 6.21 29.25
CA LEU A 208 -5.27 6.73 29.21
C LEU A 208 -4.81 7.30 27.85
N PHE A 209 -5.70 7.45 26.86
CA PHE A 209 -5.35 7.95 25.53
C PHE A 209 -6.27 9.10 25.05
N GLU A 210 -6.50 10.09 25.92
CA GLU A 210 -6.98 11.41 25.51
C GLU A 210 -6.05 12.48 26.13
N SER A 211 -5.03 12.88 25.38
CA SER A 211 -4.34 14.17 25.54
C SER A 211 -3.56 14.50 24.27
#